data_AF-A0A359BE89-F1
#
_entry.id   AF-A0A359BE89-F1
#
_cell.length_a   1.000
_cell.length_b   1.000
_cell.length_c   1.000
_cell.angle_alpha   90.00
_cell.angle_beta   90.00
_cell.angle_gamma   90.00
#
_symmetry.space_group_name_H-M   'P 1'
#
loop_
_entity.id
_entity.type
_entity.pdbx_description
1 polymer ?
#
loop_
_entity_poly.entity_id
_entity_poly.type
_entity_poly.pdbx_seq_one_letter_code
_entity_poly.pdbx_strand_id
1 'polypeptide(L)'
;MDKLSLCIPLILILAGCQQATKSVSSAAEAFSSVQLEDQSHLSVVMDASDAIHLERRVGVGSPKYRVDRLIGRTRAEAIEMILGDLASDSRISGELPA
;
A
#
# COMPACT_ATOMS: atom_id res chain seq x y z
N MET A 1 67.54 -13.26 -23.77
CA MET A 1 67.42 -11.90 -23.18
C MET A 1 66.15 -11.88 -22.36
N ASP A 2 66.32 -12.24 -21.11
CA ASP A 2 65.31 -12.37 -20.08
C ASP A 2 64.77 -11.00 -19.70
N LYS A 3 63.45 -10.85 -19.70
CA LYS A 3 62.73 -9.87 -18.87
C LYS A 3 61.45 -10.49 -18.34
N LEU A 4 61.61 -11.47 -17.45
CA LEU A 4 60.67 -11.70 -16.36
C LEU A 4 60.70 -10.44 -15.48
N SER A 5 59.73 -9.54 -15.65
CA SER A 5 59.53 -8.42 -14.73
C SER A 5 58.08 -8.41 -14.26
N LEU A 6 57.87 -9.19 -13.19
CA LEU A 6 57.19 -8.72 -11.99
C LEU A 6 55.82 -8.04 -12.20
N CYS A 7 54.75 -8.83 -12.28
CA CYS A 7 53.38 -8.36 -11.98
C CYS A 7 52.51 -9.48 -11.36
N ILE A 8 53.11 -10.49 -10.74
CA ILE A 8 52.37 -11.67 -10.23
C ILE A 8 51.71 -11.48 -8.84
N PRO A 9 52.02 -10.50 -7.96
CA PRO A 9 51.29 -10.40 -6.70
C PRO A 9 50.10 -9.41 -6.74
N LEU A 10 49.74 -8.82 -7.88
CA LEU A 10 48.65 -7.82 -7.91
C LEU A 10 47.25 -8.45 -8.08
N ILE A 11 47.15 -9.61 -8.72
CA ILE A 11 45.84 -10.23 -9.03
C ILE A 11 45.21 -10.89 -7.78
N LEU A 12 46.02 -11.35 -6.82
CA LEU A 12 45.53 -12.06 -5.63
C LEU A 12 44.88 -11.16 -4.57
N ILE A 13 45.11 -9.85 -4.59
CA ILE A 13 44.59 -8.92 -3.55
C ILE A 13 43.14 -8.49 -3.85
N LEU A 14 42.67 -8.57 -5.09
CA LEU A 14 41.29 -8.22 -5.46
C LEU A 14 40.27 -9.34 -5.19
N ALA A 15 40.72 -10.56 -4.87
CA ALA A 15 39.83 -11.68 -4.54
C ALA A 15 39.28 -11.64 -3.11
N GLY A 16 39.79 -10.74 -2.25
CA GLY A 16 39.50 -10.71 -0.81
C GLY A 16 38.16 -10.07 -0.39
N CYS A 17 37.38 -9.51 -1.32
CA CYS A 17 36.13 -8.81 -0.99
C CYS A 17 34.88 -9.38 -1.68
N GLN A 18 34.89 -10.63 -2.14
CA GLN A 18 33.62 -11.33 -2.36
C GLN A 18 33.04 -11.72 -1.00
N GLN A 19 32.50 -10.73 -0.28
CA GLN A 19 31.45 -11.02 0.67
C GLN A 19 30.39 -11.78 -0.13
N ALA A 20 30.04 -12.98 0.30
CA ALA A 20 28.92 -13.73 -0.23
C ALA A 20 27.70 -12.80 -0.15
N THR A 21 27.38 -12.14 -1.27
CA THR A 21 26.21 -11.30 -1.37
C THR A 21 25.06 -12.28 -1.26
N LYS A 22 24.45 -12.36 -0.08
CA LYS A 22 23.10 -12.90 0.02
C LYS A 22 22.33 -12.19 -1.09
N SER A 23 21.73 -12.95 -2.01
CA SER A 23 20.89 -12.44 -3.09
C SER A 23 19.91 -11.44 -2.49
N VAL A 24 20.18 -10.15 -2.63
CA VAL A 24 19.26 -9.10 -2.21
C VAL A 24 18.25 -9.05 -3.35
N SER A 25 17.10 -9.69 -3.17
CA SER A 25 15.98 -9.50 -4.11
C SER A 25 15.76 -8.00 -4.25
N SER A 26 15.74 -7.54 -5.50
CA SER A 26 15.52 -6.13 -5.81
C SER A 26 14.19 -5.69 -5.20
N ALA A 27 14.13 -4.48 -4.62
CA ALA A 27 12.87 -3.92 -4.15
C ALA A 27 11.81 -3.88 -5.28
N ALA A 28 12.25 -3.77 -6.55
CA ALA A 28 11.37 -3.86 -7.71
C ALA A 28 10.68 -5.24 -7.85
N GLU A 29 11.32 -6.31 -7.39
CA GLU A 29 10.77 -7.66 -7.43
C GLU A 29 9.58 -7.80 -6.45
N ALA A 30 9.63 -7.10 -5.31
CA ALA A 30 8.51 -7.07 -4.35
C ALA A 30 7.25 -6.39 -4.91
N PHE A 31 7.39 -5.47 -5.86
CA PHE A 31 6.26 -4.80 -6.52
C PHE A 31 5.87 -5.44 -7.86
N SER A 32 6.58 -6.48 -8.30
CA SER A 32 6.39 -7.09 -9.62
C SER A 32 5.13 -7.94 -9.74
N SER A 33 4.51 -8.32 -8.61
CA SER A 33 3.28 -9.10 -8.59
C SER A 33 2.28 -8.52 -7.59
N VAL A 34 1.03 -8.40 -8.02
CA VAL A 34 -0.10 -8.10 -7.13
C VAL A 34 -0.55 -9.44 -6.54
N GLN A 35 -0.36 -9.62 -5.24
CA GLN A 35 -0.93 -10.76 -4.53
C GLN A 35 -2.44 -10.58 -4.46
N LEU A 36 -3.21 -11.62 -4.78
CA LEU A 36 -4.66 -11.61 -4.57
C LEU A 36 -4.89 -11.69 -3.05
N GLU A 37 -5.19 -10.56 -2.43
CA GLU A 37 -5.48 -10.53 -0.99
C GLU A 37 -6.85 -11.12 -0.67
N ASP A 38 -6.96 -11.73 0.51
CA ASP A 38 -8.23 -12.19 1.06
C ASP A 38 -9.21 -11.01 1.23
N GLN A 39 -10.33 -11.08 0.52
CA GLN A 39 -11.38 -10.06 0.51
C GLN A 39 -12.48 -10.32 1.54
N SER A 40 -12.33 -11.33 2.42
CA SER A 40 -13.31 -11.62 3.49
C SER A 40 -13.63 -10.41 4.38
N HIS A 41 -12.67 -9.50 4.55
CA HIS A 41 -12.84 -8.27 5.30
C HIS A 41 -13.85 -7.28 4.66
N LEU A 42 -14.16 -7.43 3.37
CA LEU A 42 -15.12 -6.57 2.66
C LEU A 42 -16.58 -6.93 2.97
N SER A 43 -16.87 -8.18 3.34
CA SER A 43 -18.21 -8.65 3.69
C SER A 43 -18.57 -8.46 5.17
N VAL A 44 -17.63 -7.96 5.98
CA VAL A 44 -17.86 -7.64 7.40
C VAL A 44 -18.82 -6.46 7.52
N VAL A 45 -19.88 -6.63 8.32
CA VAL A 45 -20.81 -5.57 8.69
C VAL A 45 -20.14 -4.62 9.68
N MET A 46 -20.17 -3.33 9.37
CA MET A 46 -19.47 -2.29 10.12
C MET A 46 -20.25 -1.85 11.36
N ASP A 47 -19.52 -1.72 12.47
CA ASP A 47 -19.99 -1.02 13.65
C ASP A 47 -19.69 0.49 13.59
N ALA A 48 -20.05 1.22 14.65
CA ALA A 48 -19.81 2.66 14.73
C ALA A 48 -18.31 3.02 14.69
N SER A 49 -17.45 2.22 15.31
CA SER A 49 -16.01 2.46 15.33
C SER A 49 -15.40 2.25 13.94
N ASP A 50 -15.82 1.19 13.25
CA ASP A 50 -15.43 0.90 11.88
C ASP A 50 -15.83 2.02 10.93
N ALA A 51 -17.07 2.51 11.03
CA ALA A 51 -17.58 3.62 10.21
C ALA A 51 -16.79 4.91 10.43
N ILE A 52 -16.50 5.25 11.69
CA ILE A 52 -15.65 6.39 12.06
C ILE A 52 -14.25 6.24 11.46
N HIS A 53 -13.64 5.06 11.59
CA HIS A 53 -12.31 4.81 11.06
C HIS A 53 -12.25 4.90 9.54
N LEU A 54 -13.27 4.39 8.84
CA LEU A 54 -13.32 4.44 7.39
C LEU A 54 -13.39 5.89 6.89
N GLU A 55 -14.30 6.71 7.42
CA GLU A 55 -14.41 8.14 7.06
C GLU A 55 -13.12 8.94 7.35
N ARG A 56 -12.41 8.59 8.44
CA ARG A 56 -11.11 9.20 8.76
C ARG A 56 -10.05 8.83 7.73
N ARG A 57 -9.98 7.56 7.32
CA ARG A 57 -9.00 7.10 6.31
C ARG A 57 -9.22 7.74 4.94
N VAL A 58 -10.47 8.04 4.61
CA VAL A 58 -10.84 8.74 3.37
C VAL A 58 -10.47 10.22 3.45
N GLY A 59 -10.17 10.76 4.64
CA GLY A 59 -9.74 12.14 4.83
C GLY A 59 -10.90 13.12 5.07
N VAL A 60 -12.13 12.63 5.24
CA VAL A 60 -13.31 13.47 5.54
C VAL A 60 -13.41 13.78 7.04
N GLY A 61 -12.82 12.93 7.89
CA GLY A 61 -12.92 13.03 9.34
C GLY A 61 -13.98 12.07 9.87
N SER A 62 -15.01 12.56 10.56
CA SER A 62 -16.08 11.69 11.10
C SER A 62 -17.40 12.43 11.34
N PRO A 63 -17.95 13.15 10.34
CA PRO A 63 -19.22 13.83 10.53
C PRO A 63 -20.34 12.81 10.79
N LYS A 64 -21.13 13.07 11.84
CA LYS A 64 -22.12 12.13 12.37
C LYS A 64 -23.08 11.61 11.29
N TYR A 65 -23.61 12.48 10.44
CA TYR A 65 -24.55 12.10 9.39
C TYR A 65 -23.95 11.14 8.35
N ARG A 66 -22.63 11.19 8.09
CA ARG A 66 -21.98 10.23 7.17
C ARG A 66 -21.78 8.90 7.89
N VAL A 67 -21.24 8.94 9.09
CA VAL A 67 -20.97 7.75 9.93
C VAL A 67 -22.25 6.94 10.14
N ASP A 68 -23.35 7.59 10.53
CA ASP A 68 -24.61 6.92 10.85
C ASP A 68 -25.17 6.13 9.64
N ARG A 69 -24.89 6.56 8.39
CA ARG A 69 -25.34 5.84 7.17
C ARG A 69 -24.53 4.57 6.87
N LEU A 70 -23.30 4.49 7.37
CA LEU A 70 -22.40 3.35 7.12
C LEU A 70 -22.59 2.23 8.14
N ILE A 71 -23.12 2.54 9.33
CA ILE A 71 -23.35 1.54 10.38
C ILE A 71 -24.36 0.51 9.88
N GLY A 72 -24.03 -0.78 10.07
CA GLY A 72 -24.87 -1.88 9.60
C GLY A 72 -24.74 -2.20 8.12
N ARG A 73 -23.93 -1.46 7.36
CA ARG A 73 -23.52 -1.82 6.00
C ARG A 73 -22.29 -2.72 6.03
N THR A 74 -22.15 -3.55 5.00
CA THR A 74 -20.87 -4.22 4.76
C THR A 74 -19.81 -3.20 4.39
N ARG A 75 -18.55 -3.51 4.65
CA ARG A 75 -17.42 -2.64 4.27
C ARG A 75 -17.40 -2.35 2.76
N ALA A 76 -17.75 -3.32 1.92
CA ALA A 76 -17.90 -3.13 0.48
C ALA A 76 -18.95 -2.06 0.13
N GLU A 77 -20.17 -2.20 0.66
CA GLU A 77 -21.26 -1.24 0.42
C GLU A 77 -20.88 0.15 0.95
N ALA A 78 -20.26 0.24 2.12
CA ALA A 78 -19.81 1.51 2.68
C ALA A 78 -18.77 2.19 1.80
N ILE A 79 -17.82 1.43 1.24
CA ILE A 79 -16.84 1.95 0.27
C ILE A 79 -17.55 2.46 -0.99
N GLU A 80 -18.50 1.71 -1.53
CA GLU A 80 -19.25 2.13 -2.73
C GLU A 80 -20.05 3.42 -2.49
N MET A 81 -20.72 3.53 -1.34
CA MET A 81 -21.43 4.74 -0.94
C MET A 81 -20.48 5.94 -0.82
N ILE A 82 -19.32 5.74 -0.18
CA ILE A 82 -18.31 6.78 -0.08
C ILE A 82 -17.78 7.14 -1.47
N LEU A 83 -17.52 6.18 -2.36
CA LEU A 83 -17.07 6.44 -3.73
C LEU A 83 -18.11 7.24 -4.53
N GLY A 84 -19.39 6.92 -4.36
CA GLY A 84 -20.50 7.66 -4.96
C GLY A 84 -20.58 9.09 -4.44
N ASP A 85 -20.50 9.27 -3.12
CA ASP A 85 -20.34 10.60 -2.54
C ASP A 85 -19.07 11.26 -3.08
N LEU A 86 -17.98 10.49 -3.30
CA LEU A 86 -16.65 10.88 -3.81
C LEU A 86 -16.63 11.43 -5.24
N ALA A 87 -17.60 11.00 -6.03
CA ALA A 87 -17.76 11.40 -7.43
C ALA A 87 -18.83 12.48 -7.63
N SER A 88 -19.70 12.75 -6.65
CA SER A 88 -20.84 13.65 -6.84
C SER A 88 -20.45 15.13 -6.84
N ASP A 89 -21.07 15.92 -7.74
CA ASP A 89 -20.84 17.38 -7.82
C ASP A 89 -21.33 18.12 -6.55
N SER A 90 -22.21 17.51 -5.76
CA SER A 90 -22.76 18.07 -4.50
C SER A 90 -21.70 18.47 -3.47
N ARG A 91 -20.50 17.89 -3.57
CA ARG A 91 -19.32 18.27 -2.76
C ARG A 91 -18.93 19.71 -2.92
N ILE A 92 -19.00 20.20 -4.16
CA ILE A 92 -18.56 21.55 -4.55
C ILE A 92 -19.54 22.55 -3.95
N SER A 93 -20.83 22.16 -3.89
CA SER A 93 -21.92 22.96 -3.33
C SER A 93 -22.04 22.87 -1.81
N GLY A 94 -21.36 21.93 -1.15
CA GLY A 94 -21.47 21.70 0.29
C GLY A 94 -22.81 21.09 0.72
N GLU A 95 -23.53 20.46 -0.21
CA GLU A 95 -24.84 19.85 0.05
C GLU A 95 -24.67 18.47 0.71
N LEU A 96 -25.57 18.16 1.65
CA LEU A 96 -25.59 16.86 2.30
C LEU A 96 -26.07 15.80 1.28
N PRO A 97 -25.40 14.65 1.18
CA PRO A 97 -25.85 13.56 0.33
C PRO A 97 -27.20 13.02 0.86
N ALA A 98 -28.09 12.68 -0.08
CA ALA A 98 -29.44 12.19 0.20
C ALA A 98 -29.48 10.88 1.00
#